data_AF-A0A7S0T827-F1
#
_entry.id   AF-A0A7S0T827-F1
#
_cell.length_a   1.000
_cell.length_b   1.000
_cell.length_c   1.000
_cell.angle_alpha   90.00
_cell.angle_beta   90.00
_cell.angle_gamma   90.00
#
_symmetry.space_group_name_H-M   'P 1'
#
loop_
_entity.id
_entity.type
_entity.pdbx_description
1 polymer ?
#
loop_
_entity_poly.entity_id
_entity_poly.type
_entity_poly.pdbx_seq_one_letter_code
_entity_poly.pdbx_strand_id
1 'polypeptide(L)'
;KMLLYAVFFKCVDPVLTIAATLAHRAPFVYPLAQKEEADKAKQSFARDLCSDHVAHLNAYESWRVTGRRSESYAYRNFLSHSTLKMIQGMREQFTELLDDIGVVPRVPATGRIDMRKLNENSDSWPLVLGLLVVGLYPNVARVDPKQK
;
A
#
# COMPACT_ATOMS: atom_id res chain seq x y z
N LYS A 1 -5.54 10.02 -10.15
CA LYS A 1 -5.99 11.02 -9.15
C LYS A 1 -5.26 10.84 -7.83
N MET A 2 -5.45 9.71 -7.12
CA MET A 2 -4.83 9.43 -5.81
C MET A 2 -3.31 9.69 -5.76
N LEU A 3 -2.53 9.15 -6.71
CA LEU A 3 -1.07 9.33 -6.78
C LEU A 3 -0.62 10.79 -6.94
N LEU A 4 -1.33 11.58 -7.76
CA LEU A 4 -1.01 13.00 -7.95
C LEU A 4 -1.21 13.77 -6.64
N TYR A 5 -2.32 13.55 -5.95
CA TYR A 5 -2.55 14.15 -4.64
C TYR A 5 -1.51 13.68 -3.60
N ALA A 6 -1.05 12.43 -3.66
CA ALA A 6 0.01 11.95 -2.77
C ALA A 6 1.33 12.72 -2.94
N VAL A 7 1.66 13.12 -4.17
CA VAL A 7 2.81 14.00 -4.44
C VAL A 7 2.61 15.37 -3.79
N PHE A 8 1.44 15.99 -3.97
CA PHE A 8 1.12 17.29 -3.36
C PHE A 8 1.16 17.26 -1.83
N PHE A 9 0.63 16.19 -1.22
CA PHE A 9 0.59 16.01 0.24
C PHE A 9 1.86 15.34 0.81
N LYS A 10 2.83 15.00 -0.02
CA LYS A 10 4.12 14.39 0.37
C LYS A 10 3.95 13.08 1.17
N CYS A 11 3.10 12.18 0.70
CA CYS A 11 2.89 10.84 1.28
C CYS A 11 2.80 9.76 0.20
N VAL A 12 3.77 9.76 -0.72
CA VAL A 12 3.76 8.94 -1.93
C VAL A 12 3.95 7.44 -1.64
N ASP A 13 4.86 7.06 -0.74
CA ASP A 13 5.25 5.68 -0.44
C ASP A 13 4.07 4.77 -0.04
N PRO A 14 3.21 5.14 0.94
CA PRO A 14 2.05 4.33 1.28
C PRO A 14 1.02 4.29 0.15
N VAL A 15 0.84 5.41 -0.56
CA VAL A 15 -0.16 5.52 -1.63
C VAL A 15 0.25 4.71 -2.86
N LEU A 16 1.55 4.61 -3.17
CA LEU A 16 2.07 3.74 -4.23
C LEU A 16 1.66 2.28 -3.99
N THR A 17 1.81 1.81 -2.75
CA THR A 17 1.41 0.44 -2.38
C THR A 17 -0.10 0.25 -2.50
N ILE A 18 -0.89 1.19 -1.95
CA ILE A 18 -2.35 1.13 -2.03
C ILE A 18 -2.80 1.09 -3.51
N ALA A 19 -2.29 2.01 -4.34
CA ALA A 19 -2.60 2.07 -5.75
C ALA A 19 -2.23 0.78 -6.48
N ALA A 20 -1.06 0.19 -6.19
CA ALA A 20 -0.62 -1.06 -6.82
C ALA A 20 -1.50 -2.25 -6.40
N THR A 21 -1.88 -2.33 -5.12
CA THR A 21 -2.79 -3.39 -4.64
C THR A 21 -4.18 -3.28 -5.25
N LEU A 22 -4.68 -2.04 -5.45
CA LEU A 22 -5.96 -1.77 -6.11
C LEU A 22 -5.93 -2.09 -7.61
N ALA A 23 -4.81 -1.82 -8.29
CA ALA A 23 -4.66 -2.01 -9.73
C ALA A 23 -4.41 -3.47 -10.13
N HIS A 24 -3.94 -4.32 -9.20
CA HIS A 24 -3.69 -5.74 -9.47
C HIS A 24 -4.58 -6.65 -8.63
N ARG A 25 -4.13 -7.00 -7.41
CA ARG A 25 -4.91 -7.78 -6.43
C ARG A 25 -4.30 -7.71 -5.03
N ALA A 26 -5.07 -8.14 -4.04
CA ALA A 26 -4.62 -8.30 -2.65
C ALA A 26 -3.49 -9.35 -2.52
N PRO A 27 -2.50 -9.13 -1.64
CA PRO A 27 -1.39 -10.07 -1.44
C PRO A 27 -1.76 -11.29 -0.58
N PHE A 28 -2.86 -11.28 0.17
CA PHE A 28 -3.24 -12.39 1.06
C PHE A 28 -3.75 -13.62 0.29
N VAL A 29 -3.37 -14.81 0.76
CA VAL A 29 -3.84 -16.11 0.26
C VAL A 29 -4.63 -16.83 1.33
N TYR A 30 -5.64 -17.60 0.91
CA TYR A 30 -6.56 -18.29 1.82
C TYR A 30 -6.63 -19.78 1.49
N PRO A 31 -5.68 -20.59 2.00
CA PRO A 31 -5.77 -22.04 1.89
C PRO A 31 -7.04 -22.54 2.59
N LEU A 32 -7.77 -23.46 1.95
CA LEU A 32 -9.05 -23.97 2.47
C LEU A 32 -8.96 -24.49 3.90
N ALA A 33 -7.86 -25.17 4.24
CA ALA A 33 -7.64 -25.75 5.55
C ALA A 33 -7.19 -24.75 6.63
N GLN A 34 -6.78 -23.53 6.26
CA GLN A 34 -6.17 -22.55 7.18
C GLN A 34 -6.77 -21.16 6.98
N LYS A 35 -8.06 -21.11 6.61
CA LYS A 35 -8.75 -19.86 6.31
C LYS A 35 -8.80 -18.94 7.55
N GLU A 36 -9.08 -19.51 8.73
CA GLU A 36 -9.20 -18.75 9.97
C GLU A 36 -7.84 -18.15 10.40
N GLU A 37 -6.76 -18.90 10.24
CA GLU A 37 -5.40 -18.42 10.49
C GLU A 37 -4.99 -17.31 9.52
N ALA A 38 -5.35 -17.45 8.24
CA ALA A 38 -5.12 -16.41 7.24
C ALA A 38 -5.91 -15.13 7.55
N ASP A 39 -7.16 -15.26 8.00
CA ASP A 39 -7.97 -14.13 8.44
C ASP A 39 -7.37 -13.43 9.68
N LYS A 40 -6.92 -14.19 10.68
CA LYS A 40 -6.21 -13.64 11.85
C LYS A 40 -4.91 -12.94 11.46
N ALA A 41 -4.14 -13.53 10.55
CA ALA A 41 -2.94 -12.90 10.02
C ALA A 41 -3.27 -11.56 9.33
N LYS A 42 -4.26 -11.52 8.44
CA LYS A 42 -4.72 -10.27 7.81
C LYS A 42 -5.18 -9.22 8.83
N GLN A 43 -5.97 -9.62 9.83
CA GLN A 43 -6.41 -8.72 10.90
C GLN A 43 -5.23 -8.14 11.68
N SER A 44 -4.18 -8.93 11.96
CA SER A 44 -2.99 -8.42 12.63
C SER A 44 -2.29 -7.28 11.85
N PHE A 45 -2.37 -7.30 10.51
CA PHE A 45 -1.85 -6.22 9.66
C PHE A 45 -2.78 -5.02 9.56
N ALA A 46 -4.09 -5.18 9.81
CA ALA A 46 -5.06 -4.10 9.78
C ALA A 46 -4.90 -3.10 10.94
N ARG A 47 -4.12 -3.45 11.98
CA ARG A 47 -4.01 -2.71 13.25
C ARG A 47 -5.40 -2.41 13.83
N ASP A 48 -5.53 -1.34 14.60
CA ASP A 48 -6.81 -0.89 15.18
C ASP A 48 -7.76 -0.21 14.17
N LEU A 49 -7.34 -0.10 12.90
CA LEU A 49 -8.08 0.62 11.86
C LEU A 49 -9.09 -0.25 11.11
N CYS A 50 -9.06 -1.58 11.30
CA CYS A 50 -9.97 -2.54 10.66
C CYS A 50 -10.14 -2.33 9.14
N SER A 51 -9.08 -1.92 8.44
CA SER A 51 -9.12 -1.58 7.01
C SER A 51 -8.25 -2.52 6.19
N ASP A 52 -8.84 -3.08 5.12
CA ASP A 52 -8.17 -4.00 4.21
C ASP A 52 -7.00 -3.34 3.47
N HIS A 53 -7.16 -2.09 3.03
CA HIS A 53 -6.08 -1.35 2.37
C HIS A 53 -4.89 -1.12 3.32
N VAL A 54 -5.19 -0.90 4.61
CA VAL A 54 -4.17 -0.77 5.66
C VAL A 54 -3.45 -2.11 5.87
N ALA A 55 -4.20 -3.21 5.91
CA ALA A 55 -3.63 -4.55 6.03
C ALA A 55 -2.68 -4.87 4.86
N HIS A 56 -3.10 -4.59 3.61
CA HIS A 56 -2.26 -4.81 2.43
C HIS A 56 -0.99 -3.95 2.45
N LEU A 57 -1.12 -2.67 2.82
CA LEU A 57 0.02 -1.77 2.96
C LEU A 57 1.02 -2.30 4.00
N ASN A 58 0.55 -2.58 5.23
CA ASN A 58 1.43 -3.02 6.32
C ASN A 58 2.09 -4.37 6.02
N ALA A 59 1.37 -5.28 5.36
CA ALA A 59 1.92 -6.57 4.93
C ALA A 59 3.05 -6.38 3.91
N TYR A 60 2.86 -5.51 2.91
CA TYR A 60 3.90 -5.17 1.94
C TYR A 60 5.11 -4.50 2.61
N GLU A 61 4.88 -3.51 3.46
CA GLU A 61 5.92 -2.79 4.20
C GLU A 61 6.76 -3.71 5.08
N SER A 62 6.10 -4.64 5.78
CA SER A 62 6.80 -5.62 6.61
C SER A 62 7.57 -6.63 5.76
N TRP A 63 7.02 -7.02 4.61
CA TRP A 63 7.68 -7.93 3.68
C TRP A 63 8.91 -7.31 3.00
N ARG A 64 8.84 -6.05 2.53
CA ARG A 64 9.90 -5.41 1.73
C ARG A 64 11.23 -5.32 2.47
N VAL A 65 11.18 -5.17 3.81
CA VAL A 65 12.38 -5.02 4.66
C VAL A 65 13.03 -6.37 5.03
N THR A 66 12.41 -7.50 4.69
CA THR A 66 12.94 -8.83 5.06
C THR A 66 14.09 -9.31 4.18
N GLY A 67 14.29 -8.68 3.01
CA GLY A 67 15.37 -9.00 2.08
C GLY A 67 15.37 -10.46 1.64
N ARG A 68 16.45 -11.19 1.93
CA ARG A 68 16.62 -12.61 1.56
C ARG A 68 15.58 -13.55 2.18
N ARG A 69 14.90 -13.14 3.26
CA ARG A 69 13.87 -13.94 3.95
C ARG A 69 12.45 -13.67 3.44
N SER A 70 12.31 -12.90 2.37
CA SER A 70 11.02 -12.42 1.85
C SER A 70 10.06 -13.51 1.39
N GLU A 71 10.57 -14.62 0.86
CA GLU A 71 9.73 -15.76 0.47
C GLU A 71 9.18 -16.50 1.70
N SER A 72 10.05 -16.85 2.65
CA SER A 72 9.65 -17.49 3.91
C SER A 72 8.72 -16.58 4.73
N TYR A 73 8.98 -15.27 4.77
CA TYR A 73 8.11 -14.30 5.43
C TYR A 73 6.73 -14.27 4.79
N ALA A 74 6.66 -14.26 3.45
CA ALA A 74 5.38 -14.26 2.74
C ALA A 74 4.59 -15.54 3.07
N TYR A 75 5.22 -16.71 3.00
CA TYR A 75 4.59 -17.98 3.35
C TYR A 75 4.03 -17.99 4.78
N ARG A 76 4.83 -17.57 5.77
CA ARG A 76 4.43 -17.56 7.19
C ARG A 76 3.27 -16.62 7.52
N ASN A 77 3.06 -15.60 6.70
CA ASN A 77 2.03 -14.58 6.92
C ASN A 77 0.86 -14.70 5.94
N PHE A 78 0.72 -15.85 5.27
CA PHE A 78 -0.33 -16.09 4.28
C PHE A 78 -0.33 -15.04 3.15
N LEU A 79 0.86 -14.69 2.66
CA LEU A 79 1.05 -13.76 1.56
C LEU A 79 1.59 -14.47 0.32
N SER A 80 1.12 -14.05 -0.85
CA SER A 80 1.67 -14.46 -2.14
C SER A 80 2.94 -13.68 -2.46
N HIS A 81 4.10 -14.35 -2.41
CA HIS A 81 5.39 -13.75 -2.74
C HIS A 81 5.42 -13.15 -4.16
N SER A 82 4.85 -13.85 -5.14
CA SER A 82 4.76 -13.37 -6.53
C SER A 82 3.89 -12.12 -6.66
N THR A 83 2.78 -12.05 -5.92
CA THR A 83 1.91 -10.87 -5.91
C THR A 83 2.62 -9.68 -5.27
N LEU A 84 3.35 -9.89 -4.18
CA LEU A 84 4.14 -8.83 -3.53
C LEU A 84 5.26 -8.30 -4.44
N LYS A 85 5.94 -9.18 -5.18
CA LYS A 85 6.89 -8.80 -6.22
C LYS A 85 6.24 -7.98 -7.35
N MET A 86 5.04 -8.37 -7.78
CA MET A 86 4.29 -7.61 -8.79
C MET A 86 3.92 -6.21 -8.26
N ILE A 87 3.43 -6.13 -7.02
CA ILE A 87 3.14 -4.84 -6.35
C ILE A 87 4.40 -3.98 -6.32
N GLN A 88 5.56 -4.55 -5.96
CA GLN A 88 6.83 -3.83 -5.98
C GLN A 88 7.14 -3.25 -7.36
N GLY A 89 7.05 -4.05 -8.43
CA GLY A 89 7.29 -3.59 -9.80
C GLY A 89 6.31 -2.50 -10.24
N MET A 90 5.03 -2.61 -9.86
CA MET A 90 4.04 -1.57 -10.15
C MET A 90 4.33 -0.25 -9.42
N ARG A 91 4.85 -0.31 -8.17
CA ARG A 91 5.29 0.89 -7.46
C ARG A 91 6.44 1.60 -8.19
N GLU A 92 7.37 0.83 -8.76
CA GLU A 92 8.46 1.37 -9.58
C GLU A 92 7.91 2.04 -10.84
N GLN A 93 7.02 1.36 -11.58
CA GLN A 93 6.36 1.93 -12.77
C GLN A 93 5.57 3.22 -12.46
N PHE A 94 4.81 3.25 -11.36
CA PHE A 94 4.08 4.45 -10.96
C PHE A 94 5.02 5.60 -10.59
N THR A 95 6.16 5.29 -9.99
CA THR A 95 7.18 6.29 -9.68
C THR A 95 7.77 6.87 -10.95
N GLU A 96 8.10 6.04 -11.93
CA GLU A 96 8.60 6.46 -13.25
C GLU A 96 7.58 7.37 -13.95
N LEU A 97 6.31 6.99 -13.97
CA LEU A 97 5.25 7.83 -14.54
C LEU A 97 5.12 9.19 -13.86
N LEU A 98 5.27 9.26 -12.52
CA LEU A 98 5.26 10.53 -11.80
C LEU A 98 6.49 11.39 -12.13
N ASP A 99 7.63 10.75 -12.40
CA ASP A 99 8.86 11.42 -12.83
C ASP A 99 8.75 11.96 -14.25
N ASP A 100 8.19 11.17 -15.18
CA ASP A 100 7.96 11.57 -16.57
C ASP A 100 7.01 12.78 -16.68
N ILE A 101 6.00 12.86 -15.80
CA ILE A 101 5.10 14.01 -15.72
C ILE A 101 5.83 15.25 -15.15
N GLY A 102 6.95 15.08 -14.46
CA GLY A 102 7.73 16.17 -13.88
C GLY A 102 7.14 16.73 -12.58
N VAL A 103 6.32 15.96 -11.87
CA VAL A 103 5.71 16.38 -10.60
C VAL A 103 6.53 16.00 -9.37
N VAL A 104 7.60 15.22 -9.55
CA VAL A 104 8.47 14.80 -8.44
C VAL A 104 9.67 15.73 -8.25
N PRO A 105 10.04 16.08 -7.00
CA PRO A 105 11.24 16.84 -6.73
C PRO A 105 12.48 16.01 -7.02
N ARG A 106 13.54 16.65 -7.50
CA ARG A 106 14.85 16.03 -7.74
C ARG A 106 15.91 16.60 -6.81
N VAL A 107 16.85 15.75 -6.40
CA VAL A 107 18.03 16.16 -5.65
C VAL A 107 18.99 16.88 -6.60
N PRO A 108 19.33 18.17 -6.38
CA PRO A 108 20.13 18.94 -7.33
C PRO A 108 21.50 18.32 -7.67
N ALA A 109 22.13 17.65 -6.70
CA ALA A 109 23.45 17.06 -6.87
C ALA A 109 23.46 15.77 -7.72
N THR A 110 22.37 14.99 -7.75
CA THR A 110 22.35 13.67 -8.40
C THR A 110 21.32 13.55 -9.52
N GLY A 111 20.38 14.50 -9.62
CA GLY A 111 19.25 14.45 -10.56
C GLY A 111 18.23 13.36 -10.23
N ARG A 112 18.43 12.59 -9.16
CA ARG A 112 17.51 11.51 -8.72
C ARG A 112 16.30 12.08 -8.01
N ILE A 113 15.20 11.34 -8.03
CA ILE A 113 13.98 11.67 -7.28
C ILE A 113 14.30 11.81 -5.78
N ASP A 114 13.89 12.92 -5.18
CA ASP A 114 14.00 13.16 -3.74
C ASP A 114 12.85 12.47 -3.01
N MET A 115 13.03 11.17 -2.78
CA MET A 115 12.06 10.34 -2.06
C MET A 115 11.84 10.80 -0.62
N ARG A 116 12.80 11.52 0.00
CA ARG A 116 12.61 12.04 1.36
C ARG A 116 11.59 13.18 1.36
N LYS A 117 11.72 14.13 0.42
CA LYS A 117 10.75 15.21 0.25
C LYS A 117 9.36 14.71 -0.11
N LEU A 118 9.26 13.66 -0.92
CA LEU A 118 7.97 13.07 -1.33
C LEU A 118 7.23 12.34 -0.21
N ASN A 119 7.88 12.11 0.94
CA ASN A 119 7.37 11.22 1.98
C ASN A 119 7.38 11.84 3.37
N GLU A 120 7.54 13.17 3.50
CA GLU A 120 7.52 13.92 4.77
C GLU A 120 6.28 13.62 5.63
N ASN A 121 5.14 13.29 5.02
CA ASN A 121 3.87 13.05 5.69
C ASN A 121 3.39 11.59 5.60
N SER A 122 4.25 10.64 5.21
CA SER A 122 3.84 9.25 4.98
C SER A 122 3.36 8.52 6.23
N ASP A 123 3.79 8.96 7.41
CA ASP A 123 3.38 8.39 8.69
C ASP A 123 2.01 8.92 9.17
N SER A 124 1.45 9.93 8.49
CA SER A 124 0.15 10.51 8.83
C SER A 124 -0.99 9.67 8.26
N TRP A 125 -1.50 8.75 9.06
CA TRP A 125 -2.65 7.91 8.71
C TRP A 125 -3.90 8.69 8.23
N PRO A 126 -4.29 9.81 8.88
CA PRO A 126 -5.41 10.61 8.38
C PRO A 126 -5.22 11.10 6.94
N LEU A 127 -3.99 11.46 6.54
CA LEU A 127 -3.70 11.86 5.16
C LEU A 127 -3.78 10.66 4.21
N VAL A 128 -3.20 9.52 4.58
CA VAL A 128 -3.26 8.30 3.76
C VAL A 128 -4.71 7.86 3.53
N LEU A 129 -5.54 7.87 4.59
CA LEU A 129 -6.97 7.55 4.49
C LEU A 129 -7.74 8.60 3.68
N GLY A 130 -7.44 9.89 3.86
CA GLY A 130 -8.03 10.95 3.04
C GLY A 130 -7.74 10.75 1.55
N LEU A 131 -6.52 10.37 1.20
CA LEU A 131 -6.15 10.07 -0.18
C LEU A 131 -6.81 8.81 -0.73
N LEU A 132 -6.95 7.78 0.10
CA LEU A 132 -7.74 6.60 -0.25
C LEU A 132 -9.17 6.99 -0.64
N VAL A 133 -9.82 7.87 0.15
CA VAL A 133 -11.15 8.41 -0.18
C VAL A 133 -11.13 9.19 -1.49
N VAL A 134 -10.13 10.05 -1.73
CA VAL A 134 -10.00 10.79 -3.00
C VAL A 134 -9.93 9.86 -4.21
N GLY A 135 -9.31 8.70 -4.09
CA GLY A 135 -9.21 7.74 -5.19
C GLY A 135 -10.41 6.80 -5.34
N LEU A 136 -11.10 6.48 -4.24
CA LEU A 136 -12.23 5.54 -4.26
C LEU A 136 -13.59 6.21 -4.35
N TYR A 137 -13.72 7.51 -4.08
CA TYR A 137 -14.96 8.25 -4.26
C TYR A 137 -15.44 8.15 -5.73
N PRO A 138 -16.74 7.89 -6.00
CA PRO A 138 -17.89 7.94 -5.08
C PRO A 138 -18.27 6.61 -4.39
N ASN A 139 -17.39 5.60 -4.35
CA ASN A 139 -17.69 4.29 -3.76
C ASN A 139 -17.74 4.35 -2.22
N VAL A 140 -18.84 4.87 -1.68
CA VAL A 140 -19.07 5.05 -0.24
C VAL A 140 -20.29 4.24 0.18
N ALA A 141 -20.18 3.55 1.32
CA ALA A 141 -21.27 2.82 1.95
C ALA A 141 -21.46 3.29 3.40
N ARG A 142 -22.71 3.33 3.86
CA ARG A 142 -23.05 3.61 5.26
C ARG A 142 -23.52 2.32 5.92
N VAL A 143 -22.82 1.89 6.97
CA VAL A 143 -23.22 0.73 7.78
C VAL A 143 -24.41 1.13 8.66
N ASP A 144 -25.51 0.39 8.58
CA ASP A 144 -26.61 0.52 9.54
C ASP A 144 -26.33 -0.36 10.77
N PRO A 145 -26.14 0.23 11.97
CA PRO A 145 -25.83 -0.54 13.17
C PRO A 145 -26.96 -1.48 13.61
N LYS A 146 -28.17 -1.36 13.05
CA LYS A 146 -29.32 -2.21 13.39
C LYS A 146 -29.35 -3.57 12.66
N GLN A 147 -28.39 -3.83 11.75
CA GLN A 147 -28.32 -5.07 10.96
C GLN A 147 -27.10 -5.95 11.29
N LYS A 148 -26.45 -5.74 12.44
CA LYS A 148 -25.34 -6.60 12.91
C LYS A 148 -25.85 -7.79 13.73
#